data_AF-A0A7L2H149-F1
#
_entry.id   AF-A0A7L2H149-F1
#
_cell.length_a   1.000
_cell.length_b   1.000
_cell.length_c   1.000
_cell.angle_alpha   90.00
_cell.angle_beta   90.00
_cell.angle_gamma   90.00
#
_symmetry.space_group_name_H-M   'P 1'
#
loop_
_entity.id
_entity.type
_entity.pdbx_description
1 polymer ?
#
loop_
_entity_poly.entity_id
_entity_poly.type
_entity_poly.pdbx_seq_one_letter_code
_entity_poly.pdbx_strand_id
1 'polypeptide(L)'
;KRSEVPLPDAVTVFTDAGKKSRRAAATWLDNGVWRHHLLPAAPGDSLQTLELAAVVWAILQWHDQKINIVTDSLYVAGILQRIEDARLKDIKNPRLHELLR
;
A
#
# COMPACT_ATOMS: atom_id res chain seq x y z
N LYS A 1 12.22 1.73 2.35
CA LYS A 1 13.07 0.95 1.44
C LYS A 1 12.51 -0.47 1.44
N ARG A 2 12.08 -0.96 0.28
CA ARG A 2 11.50 -2.28 0.07
C ARG A 2 12.52 -3.35 0.38
N SER A 3 12.02 -4.45 0.91
CA SER A 3 12.75 -5.70 0.91
C SER A 3 12.36 -6.52 -0.32
N GLU A 4 13.32 -7.29 -0.84
CA GLU A 4 13.06 -8.29 -1.90
C GLU A 4 12.46 -9.58 -1.34
N VAL A 5 12.57 -9.78 -0.02
CA VAL A 5 12.00 -10.90 0.72
C VAL A 5 10.97 -10.40 1.75
N PRO A 6 9.99 -11.22 2.15
CA PRO A 6 9.07 -10.86 3.24
C PRO A 6 9.83 -10.46 4.52
N LEU A 7 9.35 -9.41 5.16
CA LEU A 7 9.96 -8.90 6.40
C LEU A 7 9.60 -9.85 7.57
N PRO A 8 10.58 -10.32 8.35
CA PRO A 8 10.31 -11.05 9.58
C PRO A 8 9.69 -10.11 10.63
N ASP A 9 8.84 -10.67 11.48
CA ASP A 9 8.15 -9.96 12.59
C ASP A 9 7.37 -8.71 12.15
N ALA A 10 6.91 -8.69 10.89
CA ALA A 10 6.12 -7.62 10.31
C ALA A 10 4.64 -8.03 10.23
N VAL A 11 3.75 -7.05 10.30
CA VAL A 11 2.32 -7.30 10.06
C VAL A 11 2.13 -7.62 8.58
N THR A 12 1.43 -8.71 8.28
CA THR A 12 1.06 -9.07 6.90
C THR A 12 -0.39 -8.69 6.65
N VAL A 13 -0.60 -7.82 5.67
CA VAL A 13 -1.92 -7.31 5.29
C VAL A 13 -2.24 -7.76 3.88
N PHE A 14 -3.38 -8.42 3.72
CA PHE A 14 -3.94 -8.83 2.43
C PHE A 14 -4.96 -7.79 1.98
N THR A 15 -4.83 -7.29 0.77
CA THR A 15 -5.70 -6.26 0.21
C THR A 15 -6.44 -6.77 -1.02
N ASP A 16 -7.71 -6.39 -1.14
CA ASP A 16 -8.56 -6.71 -2.29
C ASP A 16 -9.58 -5.58 -2.50
N ALA A 17 -10.17 -5.47 -3.68
CA ALA A 17 -11.33 -4.63 -3.93
C ALA A 17 -12.34 -5.29 -4.87
N GLY A 18 -13.63 -5.11 -4.56
CA GLY A 18 -14.72 -5.61 -5.37
C GLY A 18 -15.44 -4.51 -6.12
N LYS A 19 -15.45 -4.61 -7.47
CA LYS A 19 -16.20 -3.68 -8.33
C LYS A 19 -17.71 -3.74 -8.06
N LYS A 20 -18.26 -4.95 -7.91
CA LYS A 20 -19.70 -5.16 -7.63
C LYS A 20 -20.08 -4.76 -6.21
N SER A 21 -19.25 -5.08 -5.24
CA SER A 21 -19.48 -4.71 -3.84
C SER A 21 -19.23 -3.23 -3.56
N ARG A 22 -18.55 -2.52 -4.48
CA ARG A 22 -18.16 -1.10 -4.34
C ARG A 22 -17.38 -0.86 -3.04
N ARG A 23 -16.46 -1.78 -2.71
CA ARG A 23 -15.67 -1.75 -1.48
C ARG A 23 -14.27 -2.26 -1.71
N ALA A 24 -13.31 -1.68 -1.00
CA ALA A 24 -12.00 -2.27 -0.78
C ALA A 24 -11.94 -2.92 0.60
N ALA A 25 -11.06 -3.89 0.77
CA ALA A 25 -10.86 -4.60 2.02
C ALA A 25 -9.36 -4.74 2.31
N ALA A 26 -9.02 -4.66 3.58
CA ALA A 26 -7.70 -5.01 4.09
C ALA A 26 -7.88 -5.97 5.26
N THR A 27 -7.21 -7.11 5.23
CA THR A 27 -7.36 -8.19 6.21
C THR A 27 -5.98 -8.57 6.74
N TRP A 28 -5.85 -8.73 8.06
CA TRP A 28 -4.60 -9.07 8.72
C TRP A 28 -4.83 -9.97 9.92
N LEU A 29 -3.79 -10.69 10.33
CA LEU A 29 -3.81 -11.50 11.53
C LEU A 29 -3.27 -10.67 12.70
N ASP A 30 -4.05 -10.56 13.78
CA ASP A 30 -3.66 -9.87 15.01
C ASP A 30 -3.88 -10.80 16.20
N ASN A 31 -2.80 -11.16 16.90
CA ASN A 31 -2.82 -12.04 18.08
C ASN A 31 -3.62 -13.34 17.86
N GLY A 32 -3.45 -13.97 16.69
CA GLY A 32 -4.13 -15.22 16.33
C GLY A 32 -5.58 -15.05 15.87
N VAL A 33 -6.10 -13.81 15.79
CA VAL A 33 -7.46 -13.50 15.34
C VAL A 33 -7.40 -12.71 14.04
N TRP A 34 -8.19 -13.13 13.06
CA TRP A 34 -8.32 -12.39 11.81
C TRP A 34 -9.12 -11.11 12.03
N ARG A 35 -8.53 -9.99 11.61
CA ARG A 35 -9.16 -8.67 11.58
C ARG A 35 -9.28 -8.21 10.14
N HIS A 36 -10.27 -7.36 9.88
CA HIS A 36 -10.46 -6.75 8.58
C HIS A 36 -10.95 -5.31 8.72
N HIS A 37 -10.68 -4.53 7.69
CA HIS A 37 -11.18 -3.18 7.52
C HIS A 37 -11.80 -3.04 6.13
N LEU A 38 -12.98 -2.43 6.05
CA LEU A 38 -13.70 -2.21 4.80
C LEU A 38 -13.72 -0.72 4.48
N LEU A 39 -13.30 -0.39 3.26
CA LEU A 39 -13.29 0.96 2.74
C LEU A 39 -14.43 1.07 1.71
N PRO A 40 -15.49 1.85 1.99
CA PRO A 40 -16.55 2.08 1.02
C PRO A 40 -16.04 2.94 -0.14
N ALA A 41 -16.50 2.67 -1.35
CA ALA A 41 -16.13 3.46 -2.52
C ALA A 41 -16.75 4.86 -2.49
N ALA A 42 -15.96 5.88 -2.82
CA ALA A 42 -16.42 7.23 -3.07
C ALA A 42 -17.01 7.38 -4.49
N PRO A 43 -17.83 8.42 -4.75
CA PRO A 43 -18.25 8.76 -6.09
C PRO A 43 -17.04 8.96 -7.02
N GLY A 44 -17.04 8.31 -8.18
CA GLY A 44 -15.94 8.38 -9.14
C GLY A 44 -14.84 7.33 -8.93
N ASP A 45 -14.85 6.58 -7.84
CA ASP A 45 -13.88 5.50 -7.65
C ASP A 45 -14.01 4.40 -8.70
N SER A 46 -12.87 4.09 -9.31
CA SER A 46 -12.67 2.92 -10.16
C SER A 46 -12.26 1.71 -9.31
N LEU A 47 -12.20 0.53 -9.93
CA LEU A 47 -11.65 -0.65 -9.24
C LEU A 47 -10.19 -0.41 -8.83
N GLN A 48 -9.38 0.15 -9.73
CA GLN A 48 -7.96 0.40 -9.50
C GLN A 48 -7.72 1.40 -8.35
N THR A 49 -8.56 2.43 -8.23
CA THR A 49 -8.45 3.40 -7.13
C THR A 49 -8.87 2.78 -5.79
N LEU A 50 -9.81 1.84 -5.80
CA LEU A 50 -10.19 1.08 -4.58
C LEU A 50 -9.09 0.12 -4.13
N GLU A 51 -8.49 -0.64 -5.06
CA GLU A 51 -7.36 -1.52 -4.75
C GLU A 51 -6.20 -0.70 -4.15
N LEU A 52 -5.90 0.46 -4.75
CA LEU A 52 -4.88 1.37 -4.24
C LEU A 52 -5.25 1.93 -2.86
N ALA A 53 -6.53 2.26 -2.64
CA ALA A 53 -7.00 2.79 -1.35
C ALA A 53 -6.81 1.79 -0.21
N ALA A 54 -7.05 0.48 -0.43
CA ALA A 54 -6.80 -0.55 0.57
C ALA A 54 -5.31 -0.62 0.97
N VAL A 55 -4.42 -0.53 -0.02
CA VAL A 55 -2.97 -0.51 0.21
C VAL A 55 -2.54 0.76 0.95
N VAL A 56 -3.01 1.94 0.53
CA VAL A 56 -2.67 3.20 1.19
C VAL A 56 -3.15 3.18 2.64
N TRP A 57 -4.37 2.71 2.89
CA TRP A 57 -4.88 2.54 4.24
C TRP A 57 -3.97 1.64 5.07
N ALA A 58 -3.54 0.50 4.54
CA ALA A 58 -2.63 -0.40 5.24
C ALA A 58 -1.29 0.29 5.56
N ILE A 59 -0.70 1.01 4.61
CA ILE A 59 0.56 1.75 4.85
C ILE A 59 0.38 2.80 5.97
N LEU A 60 -0.72 3.54 5.97
CA LEU A 60 -0.98 4.57 6.98
C LEU A 60 -1.23 3.97 8.37
N GLN A 61 -1.98 2.87 8.43
CA GLN A 61 -2.29 2.17 9.68
C GLN A 61 -1.03 1.68 10.42
N TRP A 62 -0.01 1.25 9.68
CA TRP A 62 1.26 0.76 10.23
C TRP A 62 2.46 1.62 9.80
N HIS A 63 2.28 2.94 9.67
CA HIS A 63 3.33 3.84 9.15
C HIS A 63 4.65 3.81 9.94
N ASP A 64 4.58 3.54 11.26
CA ASP A 64 5.73 3.43 12.16
C ASP A 64 6.23 1.98 12.35
N GLN A 65 5.67 1.00 11.63
CA GLN A 65 5.98 -0.41 11.80
C GLN A 65 6.40 -1.06 10.48
N LYS A 66 7.02 -2.24 10.58
CA LYS A 66 7.28 -3.08 9.41
C LYS A 66 5.98 -3.72 8.95
N ILE A 67 5.71 -3.64 7.65
CA ILE A 67 4.52 -4.20 7.03
C ILE A 67 4.89 -4.99 5.77
N ASN A 68 4.25 -6.15 5.59
CA ASN A 68 4.19 -6.88 4.33
C ASN A 68 2.79 -6.66 3.74
N ILE A 69 2.71 -6.19 2.49
CA ILE A 69 1.44 -6.02 1.78
C ILE A 69 1.34 -7.08 0.70
N VAL A 70 0.24 -7.83 0.71
CA VAL A 70 -0.10 -8.83 -0.29
C VAL A 70 -1.30 -8.31 -1.07
N THR A 71 -1.10 -8.07 -2.36
CA THR A 71 -2.12 -7.58 -3.29
C THR A 71 -2.15 -8.48 -4.52
N ASP A 72 -3.33 -8.77 -5.04
CA ASP A 72 -3.53 -9.47 -6.32
C ASP A 72 -3.57 -8.49 -7.51
N SER A 73 -3.72 -7.18 -7.24
CA SER A 73 -3.60 -6.13 -8.24
C SER A 73 -2.16 -5.89 -8.70
N LEU A 74 -1.86 -6.33 -9.93
CA LEU A 74 -0.60 -6.01 -10.61
C LEU A 74 -0.44 -4.49 -10.85
N TYR A 75 -1.55 -3.78 -11.04
CA TYR A 75 -1.56 -2.33 -11.19
C TYR A 75 -1.02 -1.65 -9.93
N VAL A 76 -1.59 -1.99 -8.77
CA VAL A 76 -1.15 -1.40 -7.49
C VAL A 76 0.29 -1.79 -7.16
N ALA A 77 0.65 -3.06 -7.38
CA ALA A 77 2.03 -3.51 -7.21
C ALA A 77 3.00 -2.66 -8.05
N GLY A 78 2.72 -2.46 -9.34
CA GLY A 78 3.56 -1.65 -10.22
C GLY A 78 3.66 -0.18 -9.81
N ILE A 79 2.57 0.43 -9.34
CA ILE A 79 2.56 1.81 -8.84
C ILE A 79 3.42 1.95 -7.59
N LEU A 80 3.27 1.06 -6.61
CA LEU A 80 4.07 1.08 -5.36
C LEU A 80 5.57 0.99 -5.65
N GLN A 81 5.97 0.10 -6.56
CA GLN A 81 7.38 -0.05 -6.95
C GLN A 81 7.94 1.27 -7.50
N ARG A 82 7.21 1.92 -8.40
CA ARG A 82 7.65 3.18 -9.01
C ARG A 82 7.69 4.34 -8.00
N ILE A 83 6.72 4.43 -7.10
CA ILE A 83 6.70 5.46 -6.06
C ILE A 83 7.90 5.29 -5.13
N GLU A 84 8.20 4.05 -4.74
CA GLU A 84 9.36 3.79 -3.89
C GLU A 84 10.69 4.06 -4.62
N ASP A 85 10.83 3.64 -5.88
CA ASP A 85 12.01 3.95 -6.68
C ASP A 85 12.17 5.46 -6.90
N ALA A 86 11.07 6.19 -7.08
CA ALA A 86 11.09 7.65 -7.19
C ALA A 86 11.51 8.31 -5.86
N ARG A 87 11.10 7.75 -4.72
CA ARG A 87 11.54 8.20 -3.39
C ARG A 87 13.00 7.85 -3.09
N LEU A 88 13.50 6.75 -3.66
CA LEU A 88 14.88 6.25 -3.49
C LEU A 88 15.88 6.84 -4.49
N LYS A 89 15.42 7.51 -5.54
CA LYS A 89 16.26 8.43 -6.30
C LYS A 89 16.50 9.67 -5.44
N ASP A 90 17.34 9.50 -4.41
CA ASP A 90 18.07 10.61 -3.81
C ASP A 90 18.55 11.50 -4.95
N ILE A 91 18.14 12.76 -4.91
CA ILE A 91 18.48 13.71 -5.95
C ILE A 91 19.98 13.94 -5.82
N LYS A 92 20.78 13.13 -6.53
CA LYS A 92 22.25 13.18 -6.53
C LYS A 92 22.80 14.53 -7.03
N ASN A 93 21.93 15.38 -7.57
CA ASN A 93 22.23 16.74 -7.97
C ASN A 93 21.82 17.71 -6.84
N PRO A 94 22.78 18.30 -6.12
CA PRO A 94 22.50 19.20 -4.99
C PRO A 94 21.55 20.34 -5.36
N ARG A 95 21.69 20.88 -6.59
CA ARG A 95 20.85 21.98 -7.08
C ARG A 95 19.41 21.58 -7.34
N LEU A 96 19.17 20.35 -7.80
CA LEU A 96 17.81 19.84 -7.95
C LEU A 96 17.17 19.51 -6.60
N HIS A 97 17.96 19.12 -5.59
CA HIS A 97 17.47 18.89 -4.23
C HIS A 97 17.00 20.21 -3.57
N GLU A 98 17.75 21.30 -3.77
CA GLU A 98 17.37 22.63 -3.27
C GLU A 98 16.07 23.18 -3.88
N LEU A 99 15.77 22.85 -5.13
CA LEU A 99 14.57 23.31 -5.84
C LEU A 99 13.29 22.54 -5.48
N LEU A 100 13.43 21.34 -4.90
CA LEU A 100 12.32 20.44 -4.57
C LEU A 100 12.05 20.37 -3.05
N ARG A 101 12.64 21.29 -2.29
CA ARG A 101 12.45 21.46 -0.84
C ARG A 101 11.27 22.36 -0.52
#